data_AF-A0A535DLY3-F1
#
_entry.id   AF-A0A535DLY3-F1
#
_cell.length_a   1.000
_cell.length_b   1.000
_cell.length_c   1.000
_cell.angle_alpha   90.00
_cell.angle_beta   90.00
_cell.angle_gamma   90.00
#
_symmetry.space_group_name_H-M   'P 1'
#
loop_
_entity.id
_entity.type
_entity.pdbx_description
1 polymer ?
#
loop_
_entity_poly.entity_id
_entity_poly.type
_entity_poly.pdbx_seq_one_letter_code
_entity_poly.pdbx_strand_id
1 'polypeptide(L)'
;MQFLGKHTMFPAGPARLARLSGAPIVFGVAVRRPGGSFLAHIEPPVFADRSLDADADAQQITQQIARIFETYVRRYPDQWYVFRDLWPEERAD
;
A
#
# COMPACT_ATOMS: atom_id res chain seq x y z
N MET A 1 1.31 -7.15 7.78
CA MET A 1 2.20 -6.57 6.75
C MET A 1 3.26 -5.75 7.45
N GLN A 2 4.51 -5.78 7.00
CA GLN A 2 5.57 -4.93 7.50
C GLN A 2 5.49 -3.55 6.81
N PHE A 3 5.46 -2.48 7.61
CA PHE A 3 5.35 -1.10 7.14
C PHE A 3 6.00 -0.13 8.14
N LEU A 4 6.92 0.71 7.65
CA LEU A 4 7.67 1.68 8.46
C LEU A 4 8.39 1.06 9.68
N GLY A 5 8.89 -0.17 9.52
CA GLY A 5 9.61 -0.87 10.59
C GLY A 5 8.72 -1.62 11.59
N LYS A 6 7.39 -1.58 11.45
CA LYS A 6 6.45 -2.27 12.35
C LYS A 6 5.41 -3.10 11.59
N HIS A 7 4.80 -4.06 12.28
CA HIS A 7 3.68 -4.84 11.73
C HIS A 7 2.38 -4.05 11.81
N THR A 8 1.61 -4.03 10.72
CA THR A 8 0.27 -3.44 10.66
C THR A 8 -0.64 -4.18 9.67
N MET A 9 -1.93 -3.84 9.68
CA MET A 9 -2.96 -4.40 8.82
C MET A 9 -3.23 -3.50 7.61
N PHE A 10 -3.16 -4.12 6.43
CA PHE A 10 -3.62 -3.53 5.17
C PHE A 10 -4.81 -4.34 4.64
N PRO A 11 -5.75 -3.70 3.93
CA PRO A 11 -6.88 -4.40 3.35
C PRO A 11 -6.42 -5.33 2.22
N ALA A 12 -6.82 -6.60 2.27
CA ALA A 12 -6.54 -7.58 1.22
C ALA A 12 -7.44 -7.42 -0.03
N GLY A 13 -8.48 -6.57 0.05
CA GLY A 13 -9.48 -6.38 -1.02
C GLY A 13 -8.89 -6.11 -2.41
N PRO A 14 -7.96 -5.15 -2.57
CA PRO A 14 -7.34 -4.87 -3.86
C PRO A 14 -6.64 -6.10 -4.46
N ALA A 15 -5.86 -6.82 -3.65
CA ALA A 15 -5.14 -8.01 -4.09
C ALA A 15 -6.10 -9.14 -4.51
N ARG A 16 -7.15 -9.38 -3.72
CA ARG A 16 -8.19 -10.37 -4.05
C ARG A 16 -8.93 -10.02 -5.35
N LEU A 17 -9.29 -8.75 -5.54
CA LEU A 17 -9.95 -8.28 -6.76
C LEU A 17 -9.05 -8.40 -8.00
N ALA A 18 -7.76 -8.06 -7.87
CA ALA A 18 -6.79 -8.21 -8.96
C ALA A 18 -6.65 -9.67 -9.39
N ARG A 19 -6.55 -10.60 -8.44
CA ARG A 19 -6.50 -12.03 -8.74
C ARG A 19 -7.75 -12.54 -9.45
N LEU A 20 -8.93 -12.19 -8.91
CA LEU A 20 -10.24 -12.60 -9.43
C LEU A 20 -10.49 -12.08 -10.85
N SER A 21 -10.22 -10.79 -11.09
CA SER A 21 -10.46 -10.15 -12.37
C SER A 21 -9.37 -10.41 -13.41
N GLY A 22 -8.15 -10.72 -12.96
CA GLY A 22 -6.95 -10.73 -13.82
C GLY A 22 -6.41 -9.33 -14.15
N ALA A 23 -7.01 -8.26 -13.61
CA ALA A 23 -6.52 -6.90 -13.80
C ALA A 23 -5.28 -6.62 -12.92
N PRO A 24 -4.32 -5.82 -13.40
CA PRO A 24 -3.21 -5.35 -12.57
C PRO A 24 -3.67 -4.32 -11.53
N ILE A 25 -2.91 -4.20 -10.45
CA ILE A 25 -3.00 -3.07 -9.52
C ILE A 25 -1.96 -2.04 -9.92
N VAL A 26 -2.40 -0.79 -10.11
CA VAL A 26 -1.50 0.35 -10.29
C VAL A 26 -1.56 1.19 -9.01
N PHE A 27 -0.42 1.33 -8.34
CA PHE A 27 -0.30 2.19 -7.17
C PHE A 27 0.05 3.61 -7.61
N GLY A 28 -0.59 4.60 -7.00
CA GLY A 28 -0.26 5.99 -7.27
C GLY A 28 -0.57 6.91 -6.09
N VAL A 29 0.16 8.01 -6.02
CA VAL A 29 -0.05 9.08 -5.04
C VAL A 29 -0.08 10.44 -5.73
N ALA A 30 -0.83 11.37 -5.17
CA ALA A 30 -0.82 12.76 -5.58
C ALA A 30 -0.21 13.61 -4.47
N VAL A 31 0.93 14.22 -4.73
CA VAL A 31 1.68 15.02 -3.76
C VAL A 31 1.44 16.49 -4.05
N ARG A 32 0.95 17.24 -3.07
CA ARG A 32 0.72 18.68 -3.17
C ARG A 32 2.05 19.42 -3.36
N ARG A 33 2.05 20.37 -4.29
CA ARG A 33 3.13 21.32 -4.55
C ARG A 33 2.69 22.75 -4.18
N PRO A 34 3.64 23.68 -4.01
CA PRO A 34 3.32 25.10 -3.90
C PRO A 34 2.44 25.58 -5.08
N GLY A 35 1.62 26.60 -4.83
CA GLY A 35 0.73 27.16 -5.85
C GLY A 35 -0.51 26.33 -6.17
N GLY A 36 -0.86 25.34 -5.33
CA GLY A 36 -2.12 24.59 -5.45
C GLY A 36 -2.11 23.48 -6.51
N SER A 37 -0.93 23.12 -7.03
CA SER A 37 -0.76 22.03 -7.99
C SER A 37 -0.43 20.70 -7.30
N PHE A 38 -0.50 19.59 -8.04
CA PHE A 38 -0.15 18.25 -7.56
C PHE A 38 0.83 17.56 -8.52
N LEU A 39 1.76 16.80 -7.95
CA LEU A 39 2.59 15.84 -8.67
C LEU A 39 2.01 14.44 -8.48
N ALA A 40 1.52 13.85 -9.56
CA ALA A 40 1.12 12.45 -9.58
C ALA A 40 2.35 11.55 -9.78
N HIS A 41 2.53 10.58 -8.90
CA HIS A 41 3.43 9.45 -9.13
C HIS A 41 2.58 8.21 -9.40
N ILE A 42 2.94 7.47 -10.45
CA ILE A 42 2.27 6.24 -10.87
C ILE A 42 3.34 5.16 -11.00
N GLU A 43 3.16 4.08 -10.28
CA GLU A 43 4.11 2.97 -10.23
C GLU A 43 3.79 1.90 -11.29
N PRO A 44 4.77 1.07 -11.65
CA PRO A 44 4.53 -0.08 -12.51
C PRO A 44 3.42 -0.99 -11.96
N PRO A 45 2.65 -1.64 -12.86
CA PRO A 45 1.58 -2.54 -12.45
C PRO A 45 2.10 -3.73 -11.63
N VAL A 46 1.36 -4.08 -10.57
CA VAL A 46 1.53 -5.30 -9.79
C VAL A 46 0.48 -6.32 -10.25
N PHE A 47 0.94 -7.50 -10.64
CA PHE A 47 0.09 -8.58 -11.12
C PHE A 47 -0.06 -9.66 -10.05
N ALA A 48 -1.19 -10.36 -10.11
CA ALA A 48 -1.40 -11.56 -9.30
C ALA A 48 -0.52 -12.72 -9.79
N ASP A 49 0.05 -13.45 -8.84
CA ASP A 49 0.76 -14.70 -9.11
C ASP A 49 -0.19 -15.88 -8.93
N ARG A 50 -0.69 -16.40 -10.05
CA ARG A 50 -1.62 -17.53 -10.07
C ARG A 50 -1.00 -18.86 -9.70
N SER A 51 0.33 -18.95 -9.57
CA SER A 51 1.01 -20.14 -9.08
C SER A 51 0.90 -20.31 -7.55
N LEU A 52 0.67 -19.22 -6.81
CA LEU A 52 0.43 -19.22 -5.37
C LEU A 52 -1.03 -19.53 -5.04
N ASP A 53 -1.27 -20.03 -3.83
CA ASP A 53 -2.62 -20.05 -3.27
C ASP A 53 -3.15 -18.61 -3.08
N ALA A 54 -4.47 -18.47 -2.97
CA ALA A 54 -5.11 -17.17 -3.01
C ALA A 54 -4.72 -16.24 -1.83
N ASP A 55 -4.43 -16.80 -0.66
CA ASP A 55 -4.06 -15.99 0.50
C ASP A 55 -2.57 -15.62 0.47
N ALA A 56 -1.69 -16.54 0.05
CA ALA A 56 -0.28 -16.23 -0.16
C ALA A 56 -0.08 -15.15 -1.24
N ASP A 57 -0.80 -15.24 -2.37
CA ASP A 57 -0.79 -14.22 -3.42
C ASP A 57 -1.27 -12.87 -2.87
N ALA A 58 -2.38 -12.88 -2.11
CA ALA A 58 -2.91 -11.66 -1.51
C ALA A 58 -1.91 -10.99 -0.54
N GLN A 59 -1.22 -11.78 0.28
CA GLN A 59 -0.17 -11.30 1.18
C GLN A 59 1.02 -10.73 0.40
N GLN A 60 1.48 -11.43 -0.64
CA GLN A 60 2.61 -10.99 -1.48
C GLN A 60 2.33 -9.63 -2.15
N ILE A 61 1.19 -9.52 -2.83
CA ILE A 61 0.75 -8.28 -3.51
C ILE A 61 0.61 -7.15 -2.49
N THR A 62 -0.07 -7.41 -1.38
CA THR A 62 -0.32 -6.39 -0.35
C THR A 62 0.99 -5.90 0.26
N GLN A 63 1.95 -6.80 0.50
CA GLN A 63 3.26 -6.42 1.02
C GLN A 63 4.10 -5.64 0.00
N GLN A 64 3.99 -5.95 -1.30
CA GLN A 64 4.62 -5.16 -2.36
C GLN A 64 4.06 -3.74 -2.41
N ILE A 65 2.75 -3.59 -2.35
CA ILE A 65 2.08 -2.28 -2.28
C ILE A 65 2.50 -1.52 -1.02
N ALA A 66 2.59 -2.19 0.13
CA ALA A 66 3.03 -1.55 1.38
C ALA A 66 4.48 -1.00 1.27
N ARG A 67 5.40 -1.73 0.63
CA ARG A 67 6.78 -1.26 0.39
C ARG A 67 6.83 -0.04 -0.53
N ILE A 68 6.03 -0.04 -1.59
CA ILE A 68 5.90 1.11 -2.48
C ILE A 68 5.36 2.31 -1.70
N PHE A 69 4.28 2.12 -0.94
CA PHE A 69 3.69 3.19 -0.15
C PHE A 69 4.66 3.75 0.89
N GLU A 70 5.45 2.88 1.54
CA GLU A 70 6.46 3.28 2.51
C GLU A 70 7.47 4.26 1.92
N THR A 71 7.86 4.06 0.66
CA THR A 71 8.77 4.97 -0.06
C THR A 71 8.18 6.39 -0.15
N TYR A 72 6.89 6.51 -0.44
CA TYR A 72 6.20 7.79 -0.53
C TYR A 72 5.97 8.43 0.83
N VAL A 73 5.60 7.66 1.85
CA VAL A 73 5.44 8.18 3.22
C VAL A 73 6.78 8.70 3.75
N ARG A 74 7.89 7.99 3.52
CA ARG A 74 9.23 8.47 3.90
C ARG A 74 9.64 9.73 3.16
N ARG A 75 9.26 9.86 1.88
CA ARG A 75 9.62 11.00 1.04
C ARG A 75 8.77 12.25 1.31
N TYR A 76 7.50 12.08 1.67
CA TYR A 76 6.53 13.15 1.88
C TYR A 76 5.75 12.95 3.20
N PRO A 77 6.46 12.86 4.36
CA PRO A 77 5.83 12.51 5.63
C PRO A 77 4.78 13.54 6.10
N ASP A 78 4.96 14.81 5.74
CA ASP A 78 4.07 15.93 6.03
C ASP A 78 2.73 15.86 5.27
N GLN A 79 2.66 15.04 4.22
CA GLN A 79 1.47 14.87 3.39
C GLN A 79 0.79 13.51 3.58
N TRP A 80 1.25 12.72 4.56
CA TRP A 80 0.63 11.46 4.89
C TRP A 80 -0.50 11.63 5.90
N TYR A 81 -1.73 11.68 5.40
CA TYR A 81 -2.94 11.87 6.20
C TYR A 81 -3.44 10.57 6.86
N VAL A 82 -2.75 10.14 7.93
CA VAL A 82 -3.16 8.98 8.75
C VAL A 82 -3.89 9.46 10.02
N PHE A 83 -5.23 9.45 9.97
CA PHE A 83 -6.06 9.91 11.11
C PHE A 83 -6.52 8.78 12.05
N ARG A 84 -6.02 7.57 11.85
CA ARG A 84 -6.35 6.40 12.66
C ARG A 84 -5.08 5.84 13.29
N ASP A 85 -5.23 5.15 14.41
CA ASP A 85 -4.15 4.34 14.96
C ASP A 85 -3.84 3.19 13.98
N LEU A 86 -2.63 3.21 13.43
CA LEU A 86 -2.18 2.21 12.48
C LEU A 86 -1.49 1.03 13.18
N TRP A 87 -1.12 1.16 14.45
CA TRP A 87 -0.42 0.15 15.23
C TRP A 87 -1.16 -0.12 16.55
N PRO A 88 -2.38 -0.69 16.49
CA PRO A 88 -3.24 -0.85 17.66
C PRO A 88 -2.66 -1.78 18.74
N GLU A 89 -1.76 -2.70 18.36
CA GLU A 89 -1.17 -3.69 19.27
C GLU A 89 -0.10 -3.12 20.22
N GLU A 90 0.28 -1.85 20.09
CA GLU A 90 1.18 -1.18 21.06
C GLU A 90 0.44 -0.61 22.28
N ARG A 91 -0.89 -0.69 22.33
CA ARG A 91 -1.71 -0.38 23.52
C ARG A 91 -2.06 -1.64 24.31
N ALA A 92 -1.05 -2.43 24.65
CA ALA A 92 -1.17 -3.43 25.70
C ALA A 92 -0.31 -2.96 26.86
N ASP A 93 -0.94 -2.20 27.77
CA ASP A 93 -0.42 -1.92 29.10
C ASP A 93 -0.54 -3.17 29.99
#